data_AF-A0A1E2SIF1-F1
#
_entry.id   AF-A0A1E2SIF1-F1
#
_cell.length_a   1.000
_cell.length_b   1.000
_cell.length_c   1.000
_cell.angle_alpha   90.00
_cell.angle_beta   90.00
_cell.angle_gamma   90.00
#
_symmetry.space_group_name_H-M   'P 1'
#
loop_
_entity.id
_entity.type
_entity.pdbx_description
1 polymer ?
#
loop_
_entity_poly.entity_id
_entity_poly.type
_entity_poly.pdbx_seq_one_letter_code
_entity_poly.pdbx_strand_id
1 'polypeptide(L)'
;MFLFKNELNILTQAVRDGRSAQILATSGMGASTVLSRLVKQLEAEGYAVIRFNGRSYAVDIDFFPFYEAGIFPGTPNATRNATRTVGGIIDVISDDLIAHQRRVVVLDGIDFMDGPTLSVLQAVLQRTATPTVFSQSRGFHALKSAKINYTLHPGLRVELRPINYAATVLLVQESLGGAPSLEIISQIYTKSGGITGLILALSNGARLAELITLSNGRWSMRASNLWSPLAEAWLESAMTPLGLNELEALEDLAFAHRSGKKACALPPLPILRQLKAMGFLTVYGMRETAAYGLQPPALYDYFGSTAGESARIEKGEPVSPAGALGAFDSVFSSVQAHRNNMQRAALATQLDWQREPTVTRALDYLGVLMRSPTSDHVIRGVFEQTQLETAVDAAEAFDYEFLRMTWAQTVRYECPSVAAEGPDLANFLSLYTEWTETLRIFFELIMVGPQPVTDRFERVTSRPSRYQGLIC
;
A
#
# COMPACT_ATOMS: atom_id res chain seq x y z
N MET A 1 17.54 -1.63 2.00
CA MET A 1 17.57 -2.90 1.24
C MET A 1 17.17 -2.60 -0.21
N PHE A 2 17.63 -3.35 -1.21
CA PHE A 2 17.18 -3.13 -2.60
C PHE A 2 16.13 -4.16 -3.03
N LEU A 3 14.94 -3.69 -3.42
CA LEU A 3 13.80 -4.54 -3.79
C LEU A 3 13.98 -5.28 -5.12
N PHE A 4 14.67 -4.69 -6.10
CA PHE A 4 14.72 -5.20 -7.48
C PHE A 4 16.08 -5.82 -7.83
N LYS A 5 16.70 -6.52 -6.88
CA LYS A 5 18.05 -7.07 -7.04
C LYS A 5 18.13 -8.08 -8.19
N ASN A 6 17.09 -8.90 -8.36
CA ASN A 6 17.04 -9.89 -9.41
C ASN A 6 16.95 -9.25 -10.80
N GLU A 7 16.05 -8.28 -10.94
CA GLU A 7 15.84 -7.53 -12.19
C GLU A 7 17.11 -6.78 -12.59
N LEU A 8 17.76 -6.12 -11.63
CA LEU A 8 19.04 -5.45 -11.86
C LEU A 8 20.14 -6.41 -12.33
N ASN A 9 20.25 -7.59 -11.71
CA ASN A 9 21.23 -8.61 -12.10
C ASN A 9 20.97 -9.11 -13.53
N ILE A 10 19.71 -9.38 -13.88
CA ILE A 10 19.30 -9.82 -15.21
C ILE A 10 19.68 -8.78 -16.26
N LEU A 11 19.38 -7.50 -16.02
CA LEU A 11 19.70 -6.40 -16.93
C LEU A 11 21.20 -6.19 -17.07
N THR A 12 21.94 -6.24 -15.96
CA THR A 12 23.40 -6.12 -15.96
C THR A 12 24.02 -7.23 -16.80
N GLN A 13 23.57 -8.48 -16.61
CA GLN A 13 24.08 -9.61 -17.36
C GLN A 13 23.77 -9.48 -18.87
N ALA A 14 22.58 -9.01 -19.23
CA ALA A 14 22.23 -8.76 -20.63
C ALA A 14 23.22 -7.78 -21.29
N VAL A 15 23.53 -6.67 -20.64
CA VAL A 15 24.48 -5.68 -21.15
C VAL A 15 25.89 -6.26 -21.28
N ARG A 16 26.33 -7.05 -20.30
CA ARG A 16 27.63 -7.75 -20.34
C ARG A 16 27.73 -8.73 -21.51
N ASP A 17 26.64 -9.39 -21.85
CA ASP A 17 26.54 -10.29 -23.00
C ASP A 17 26.40 -9.54 -24.34
N GLY A 18 26.44 -8.20 -24.34
CA GLY A 18 26.23 -7.38 -25.53
C GLY A 18 24.78 -7.37 -26.03
N ARG A 19 23.82 -7.74 -25.19
CA ARG A 19 22.39 -7.80 -25.53
C ARG A 19 21.66 -6.57 -25.01
N SER A 20 20.71 -6.11 -25.80
CA SER A 20 19.73 -5.13 -25.34
C SER A 20 18.82 -5.74 -24.27
N ALA A 21 18.04 -4.90 -23.59
CA ALA A 21 16.98 -5.35 -22.71
C ALA A 21 15.87 -4.29 -22.57
N GLN A 22 14.67 -4.75 -22.23
CA GLN A 22 13.51 -3.90 -21.98
C GLN A 22 12.97 -4.13 -20.59
N ILE A 23 12.62 -3.04 -19.90
CA ILE A 23 11.85 -3.05 -18.65
C ILE A 23 10.43 -2.62 -18.98
N LEU A 24 9.45 -3.49 -18.77
CA LEU A 24 8.04 -3.12 -18.74
C LEU A 24 7.63 -2.81 -17.30
N ALA A 25 7.14 -1.60 -17.04
CA ALA A 25 6.70 -1.20 -15.71
C ALA A 25 5.70 -0.05 -15.80
N THR A 26 4.52 -0.20 -15.20
CA THR A 26 3.58 0.93 -15.08
C THR A 26 4.17 2.04 -14.21
N SER A 27 3.58 3.24 -14.29
CA SER A 27 4.06 4.41 -13.56
C SER A 27 4.20 4.11 -12.05
N GLY A 28 5.34 4.50 -11.48
CA GLY A 28 5.64 4.32 -10.07
C GLY A 28 6.05 2.91 -9.62
N MET A 29 6.18 1.93 -10.52
CA MET A 29 6.67 0.59 -10.13
C MET A 29 8.17 0.56 -9.81
N GLY A 30 8.94 1.57 -10.24
CA GLY A 30 10.35 1.72 -9.90
C GLY A 30 11.34 1.50 -11.06
N ALA A 31 10.89 1.46 -12.32
CA ALA A 31 11.77 1.27 -13.47
C ALA A 31 12.92 2.28 -13.52
N SER A 32 12.65 3.58 -13.34
CA SER A 32 13.68 4.61 -13.31
C SER A 32 14.67 4.43 -12.16
N THR A 33 14.25 3.84 -11.04
CA THR A 33 15.14 3.49 -9.92
C THR A 33 16.04 2.31 -10.30
N VAL A 34 15.50 1.28 -10.95
CA VAL A 34 16.29 0.14 -11.46
C VAL A 34 17.30 0.61 -12.50
N LEU A 35 16.89 1.41 -13.48
CA LEU A 35 17.79 1.96 -14.49
C LEU A 35 18.88 2.85 -13.88
N SER A 36 18.54 3.70 -12.91
CA SER A 36 19.53 4.54 -12.24
C SER A 36 20.58 3.71 -11.48
N ARG A 37 20.20 2.55 -10.93
CA ARG A 37 21.16 1.63 -10.32
C ARG A 37 21.97 0.85 -11.34
N LEU A 38 21.35 0.45 -12.45
CA LEU A 38 22.04 -0.18 -13.57
C LEU A 38 23.13 0.74 -14.13
N VAL A 39 22.82 2.01 -14.35
CA VAL A 39 23.78 3.04 -14.79
C VAL A 39 24.98 3.09 -13.82
N LYS A 40 24.72 3.32 -12.53
CA LYS A 40 25.79 3.38 -11.51
C LYS A 40 26.65 2.12 -11.45
N GLN A 41 26.03 0.94 -11.60
CA GLN A 41 26.74 -0.32 -11.57
C GLN A 41 27.62 -0.50 -12.81
N LEU A 42 27.12 -0.18 -14.01
CA LEU A 42 27.87 -0.29 -15.25
C LEU A 42 29.01 0.74 -15.33
N GLU A 43 28.78 1.97 -14.88
CA GLU A 43 29.84 3.00 -14.75
C GLU A 43 30.97 2.51 -13.84
N ALA A 44 30.64 1.91 -12.68
CA ALA A 44 31.62 1.33 -11.78
C ALA A 44 32.39 0.14 -12.40
N GLU A 45 31.82 -0.52 -13.42
CA GLU A 45 32.46 -1.59 -14.20
C GLU A 45 33.24 -1.07 -15.44
N GLY A 46 33.29 0.26 -15.62
CA GLY A 46 34.04 0.93 -16.68
C GLY A 46 33.29 1.02 -18.02
N TYR A 47 31.96 0.91 -18.02
CA TYR A 47 31.16 1.20 -19.21
C TYR A 47 31.00 2.72 -19.41
N ALA A 48 31.09 3.17 -20.66
CA ALA A 48 30.55 4.45 -21.07
C ALA A 48 29.02 4.32 -21.18
N VAL A 49 28.29 5.02 -20.30
CA VAL A 49 26.82 4.97 -20.25
C VAL A 49 26.25 6.28 -20.76
N ILE A 50 25.52 6.24 -21.87
CA ILE A 50 24.76 7.41 -22.35
C ILE A 50 23.30 7.22 -21.97
N ARG A 51 22.75 8.13 -21.17
CA ARG A 51 21.37 8.08 -20.69
C ARG A 51 20.52 9.17 -21.32
N PHE A 52 19.34 8.79 -21.80
CA PHE A 52 18.29 9.69 -22.26
C PHE A 52 17.03 9.48 -21.43
N ASN A 53 16.38 10.58 -21.04
CA ASN A 53 15.14 10.55 -20.26
C ASN A 53 13.99 11.07 -21.11
N GLY A 54 12.92 10.30 -21.20
CA GLY A 54 11.62 10.77 -21.69
C GLY A 54 10.89 11.52 -20.57
N ARG A 55 10.23 12.61 -20.93
CA ARG A 55 9.47 13.45 -19.99
C ARG A 55 8.07 13.66 -20.54
N SER A 56 7.06 13.39 -19.73
CA SER A 56 5.66 13.51 -20.16
C SER A 56 5.28 14.91 -20.63
N TYR A 57 5.91 15.95 -20.09
CA TYR A 57 5.68 17.34 -20.49
C TYR A 57 6.43 17.79 -21.75
N ALA A 58 7.34 16.96 -22.29
CA ALA A 58 8.21 17.33 -23.41
C ALA A 58 7.99 16.46 -24.66
N VAL A 59 6.90 15.70 -24.71
CA VAL A 59 6.60 14.78 -25.83
C VAL A 59 6.45 15.53 -27.17
N ASP A 60 5.98 16.78 -27.12
CA ASP A 60 5.79 17.64 -28.30
C ASP A 60 7.00 18.55 -28.59
N ILE A 61 8.11 18.38 -27.87
CA ILE A 61 9.33 19.17 -28.08
C ILE A 61 10.36 18.28 -28.76
N ASP A 62 10.54 18.48 -30.07
CA ASP A 62 11.50 17.75 -30.88
C ASP A 62 12.91 17.79 -30.26
N PHE A 63 13.56 16.63 -30.18
CA PHE A 63 14.93 16.48 -29.69
C PHE A 63 15.15 16.85 -28.22
N PHE A 64 14.09 17.01 -27.41
CA PHE A 64 14.22 17.37 -26.00
C PHE A 64 15.19 16.49 -25.20
N PRO A 65 15.15 15.14 -25.32
CA PRO A 65 16.09 14.28 -24.60
C PRO A 65 17.57 14.52 -24.97
N PHE A 66 17.87 14.98 -26.20
CA PHE A 66 19.23 15.34 -26.58
C PHE A 66 19.69 16.63 -25.90
N TYR A 67 18.82 17.65 -25.83
CA TYR A 67 19.13 18.87 -25.09
C TYR A 67 19.37 18.60 -23.60
N GLU A 68 18.56 17.74 -22.97
CA GLU A 68 18.75 17.34 -21.55
C GLU A 68 20.09 16.61 -21.35
N ALA A 69 20.52 15.82 -22.34
CA ALA A 69 21.80 15.12 -22.33
C ALA A 69 23.00 16.01 -22.69
N GLY A 70 22.80 17.32 -22.92
CA GLY A 70 23.85 18.24 -23.36
C GLY A 70 24.34 18.00 -24.79
N ILE A 71 23.61 17.20 -25.57
CA ILE A 71 23.85 16.96 -26.99
C ILE A 71 23.07 18.04 -27.73
N PHE A 72 23.76 19.11 -28.10
CA PHE A 72 23.12 20.24 -28.77
C PHE A 72 23.15 20.05 -30.29
N PRO A 73 22.00 19.91 -30.94
CA PRO A 73 21.85 20.30 -32.34
C PRO A 73 22.12 21.81 -32.49
N GLY A 74 23.39 22.20 -32.67
CA GLY A 74 23.77 23.54 -33.12
C GLY A 74 24.25 24.56 -32.07
N THR A 75 25.21 24.22 -31.20
CA THR A 75 25.96 25.26 -30.46
C THR A 75 26.83 26.12 -31.41
N PRO A 76 26.93 27.45 -31.18
CA PRO A 76 27.56 28.39 -32.12
C PRO A 76 29.09 28.32 -32.23
N ASN A 77 29.77 27.50 -31.40
CA ASN A 77 31.24 27.42 -31.36
C ASN A 77 31.83 26.11 -31.92
N ALA A 78 31.02 25.15 -32.34
CA ALA A 78 31.51 24.04 -33.16
C ALA A 78 31.51 24.48 -34.62
N THR A 79 32.60 24.23 -35.34
CA THR A 79 32.85 24.58 -36.75
C THR A 79 31.60 24.47 -37.65
N ARG A 80 30.97 25.63 -37.84
CA ARG A 80 29.89 26.13 -38.72
C ARG A 80 28.90 25.23 -39.48
N ASN A 81 29.01 23.91 -39.66
CA ASN A 81 28.04 23.17 -40.49
C ASN A 81 27.67 21.74 -40.04
N ALA A 82 28.35 21.14 -39.04
CA ALA A 82 28.19 19.70 -38.77
C ALA A 82 26.99 19.32 -37.87
N THR A 83 26.50 20.20 -37.00
CA THR A 83 25.52 19.84 -35.94
C THR A 83 24.07 20.28 -36.20
N ARG A 84 23.70 20.67 -37.42
CA ARG A 84 22.32 21.13 -37.72
C ARG A 84 21.42 20.11 -38.41
N THR A 85 21.96 18.98 -38.87
CA THR A 85 21.17 17.95 -39.56
C THR A 85 20.98 16.73 -38.68
N VAL A 86 19.89 16.00 -38.88
CA VAL A 86 19.64 14.69 -38.26
C VAL A 86 20.85 13.76 -38.47
N GLY A 87 21.44 13.76 -39.67
CA GLY A 87 22.65 12.99 -39.97
C GLY A 87 23.85 13.40 -39.11
N GLY A 88 24.06 14.70 -38.91
CA GLY A 88 25.14 15.20 -38.06
C GLY A 88 24.99 14.78 -36.58
N ILE A 89 23.76 14.75 -36.06
CA ILE A 89 23.51 14.23 -34.70
C ILE A 89 23.82 12.73 -34.66
N ILE A 90 23.39 11.97 -35.66
CA ILE A 90 23.69 10.53 -35.75
C ILE A 90 25.21 10.29 -35.72
N ASP A 91 25.98 11.05 -36.52
CA ASP A 91 27.45 11.02 -36.60
C ASP A 91 28.10 11.29 -35.24
N VAL A 92 27.78 12.41 -34.61
CA VAL A 92 28.35 12.78 -33.31
C VAL A 92 28.12 11.69 -32.25
N ILE A 93 26.88 11.19 -32.12
CA ILE A 93 26.58 10.18 -31.09
C ILE A 93 27.24 8.84 -31.42
N SER A 94 27.33 8.47 -32.70
CA SER A 94 27.95 7.20 -33.05
C SER A 94 29.46 7.20 -32.89
N ASP A 95 30.12 8.32 -33.22
CA ASP A 95 31.57 8.46 -33.04
C ASP A 95 31.92 8.39 -31.55
N ASP A 96 31.15 9.07 -30.70
CA ASP A 96 31.29 9.00 -29.24
C ASP A 96 31.14 7.56 -28.72
N LEU A 97 30.08 6.86 -29.13
CA LEU A 97 29.88 5.46 -28.78
C LEU A 97 31.03 4.57 -29.27
N ILE A 98 31.45 4.69 -30.54
CA ILE A 98 32.50 3.85 -31.12
C ILE A 98 33.84 4.03 -30.42
N ALA A 99 34.13 5.22 -29.89
CA ALA A 99 35.36 5.52 -29.13
C ALA A 99 35.51 4.66 -27.87
N HIS A 100 34.40 4.09 -27.35
CA HIS A 100 34.40 3.26 -26.15
C HIS A 100 34.20 1.77 -26.47
N GLN A 101 35.08 0.91 -25.94
CA GLN A 101 34.96 -0.54 -26.09
C GLN A 101 33.79 -1.12 -25.28
N ARG A 102 33.57 -0.61 -24.06
CA ARG A 102 32.44 -0.96 -23.19
C ARG A 102 31.47 0.21 -23.19
N ARG A 103 30.32 0.02 -23.83
CA ARG A 103 29.32 1.07 -24.03
C ARG A 103 27.91 0.54 -23.92
N VAL A 104 27.01 1.39 -23.47
CA VAL A 104 25.58 1.07 -23.34
C VAL A 104 24.77 2.36 -23.45
N VAL A 105 23.60 2.26 -24.08
CA VAL A 105 22.61 3.34 -24.08
C VAL A 105 21.46 2.97 -23.16
N VAL A 106 21.06 3.89 -22.29
CA VAL A 106 19.93 3.73 -21.37
C VAL A 106 18.83 4.72 -21.71
N LEU A 107 17.64 4.22 -22.04
CA LEU A 107 16.47 5.05 -22.37
C LEU A 107 15.41 4.92 -21.27
N ASP A 108 15.23 5.95 -20.45
CA ASP A 108 14.24 5.93 -19.38
C ASP A 108 12.94 6.58 -19.85
N GLY A 109 11.86 5.79 -19.97
CA GLY A 109 10.53 6.28 -20.34
C GLY A 109 10.40 6.52 -21.84
N ILE A 110 10.61 5.49 -22.66
CA ILE A 110 10.53 5.62 -24.13
C ILE A 110 9.13 6.05 -24.61
N ASP A 111 8.10 5.84 -23.80
CA ASP A 111 6.73 6.27 -24.11
C ASP A 111 6.59 7.80 -24.13
N PHE A 112 7.58 8.50 -23.57
CA PHE A 112 7.61 9.94 -23.40
C PHE A 112 8.78 10.59 -24.16
N MET A 113 9.30 9.91 -25.18
CA MET A 113 10.29 10.46 -26.10
C MET A 113 9.62 10.81 -27.43
N ASP A 114 10.05 11.91 -28.05
CA ASP A 114 9.55 12.35 -29.35
C ASP A 114 10.03 11.43 -30.48
N GLY A 115 9.25 11.40 -31.57
CA GLY A 115 9.54 10.57 -32.75
C GLY A 115 10.91 10.87 -33.40
N PRO A 116 11.29 12.15 -33.60
CA PRO A 116 12.61 12.50 -34.12
C PRO A 116 13.77 11.98 -33.26
N THR A 117 13.72 12.13 -31.93
CA THR A 117 14.72 11.55 -31.01
C THR A 117 14.85 10.05 -31.17
N LEU A 118 13.73 9.31 -31.15
CA LEU A 118 13.73 7.86 -31.29
C LEU A 118 14.32 7.41 -32.63
N SER A 119 14.02 8.15 -33.71
CA SER A 119 14.54 7.85 -35.05
C SER A 119 16.07 7.98 -35.12
N VAL A 120 16.63 9.05 -34.54
CA VAL A 120 18.07 9.24 -34.43
C VAL A 120 18.70 8.14 -33.60
N LEU A 121 18.16 7.86 -32.41
CA LEU A 121 18.67 6.82 -31.52
C LEU A 121 18.66 5.44 -32.20
N GLN A 122 17.59 5.09 -32.91
CA GLN A 122 17.53 3.82 -33.65
C GLN A 122 18.62 3.72 -34.71
N ALA A 123 18.86 4.77 -35.49
CA ALA A 123 19.91 4.80 -36.50
C ALA A 123 21.31 4.65 -35.88
N VAL A 124 21.58 5.37 -34.79
CA VAL A 124 22.85 5.30 -34.02
C VAL A 124 23.07 3.89 -33.48
N LEU A 125 22.06 3.31 -32.84
CA LEU A 125 22.15 2.00 -32.20
C LEU A 125 22.32 0.87 -33.22
N GLN A 126 21.66 0.96 -34.38
CA GLN A 126 21.86 0.04 -35.49
C GLN A 126 23.28 0.14 -36.06
N ARG A 127 23.79 1.37 -36.24
CA ARG A 127 25.15 1.58 -36.78
C ARG A 127 26.24 1.08 -35.85
N THR A 128 26.08 1.31 -34.56
CA THR A 128 27.13 1.03 -33.56
C THR A 128 27.02 -0.35 -32.92
N ALA A 129 25.93 -1.08 -33.17
CA ALA A 129 25.57 -2.32 -32.48
C ALA A 129 25.65 -2.20 -30.95
N THR A 130 25.35 -1.01 -30.41
CA THR A 130 25.48 -0.71 -28.99
C THR A 130 24.32 -1.34 -28.20
N PRO A 131 24.59 -2.14 -27.14
CA PRO A 131 23.55 -2.66 -26.27
C PRO A 131 22.70 -1.53 -25.69
N THR A 132 21.37 -1.72 -25.70
CA THR A 132 20.44 -0.70 -25.21
C THR A 132 19.52 -1.26 -24.14
N VAL A 133 19.40 -0.57 -23.01
CA VAL A 133 18.41 -0.89 -21.98
C VAL A 133 17.38 0.20 -21.91
N PHE A 134 16.10 -0.14 -22.01
CA PHE A 134 15.06 0.87 -22.01
C PHE A 134 13.85 0.51 -21.14
N SER A 135 13.22 1.52 -20.54
CA SER A 135 11.96 1.35 -19.80
C SER A 135 10.78 1.85 -20.63
N GLN A 136 9.67 1.13 -20.51
CA GLN A 136 8.38 1.50 -21.09
C GLN A 136 7.26 1.20 -20.09
N SER A 137 6.24 2.05 -20.09
CA SER A 137 5.05 1.95 -19.26
C SER A 137 3.85 1.37 -19.99
N ARG A 138 3.90 1.32 -21.32
CA ARG A 138 2.81 0.86 -22.17
C ARG A 138 3.15 -0.45 -22.87
N GLY A 139 2.11 -1.23 -23.15
CA GLY A 139 2.21 -2.40 -24.01
C GLY A 139 2.44 -2.02 -25.48
N PHE A 140 2.91 -2.96 -26.29
CA PHE A 140 3.21 -2.75 -27.71
C PHE A 140 2.06 -2.11 -28.51
N HIS A 141 0.83 -2.59 -28.32
CA HIS A 141 -0.34 -2.03 -29.01
C HIS A 141 -0.58 -0.57 -28.65
N ALA A 142 -0.41 -0.19 -27.38
CA ALA A 142 -0.60 1.19 -26.93
C ALA A 142 0.51 2.12 -27.45
N LEU A 143 1.76 1.63 -27.54
CA LEU A 143 2.84 2.37 -28.22
C LEU A 143 2.50 2.65 -29.69
N LYS A 144 1.99 1.63 -30.40
CA LYS A 144 1.58 1.78 -31.80
C LYS A 144 0.42 2.76 -31.97
N SER A 145 -0.58 2.70 -31.10
CA SER A 145 -1.69 3.67 -31.08
C SER A 145 -1.19 5.10 -30.82
N ALA A 146 -0.17 5.25 -29.98
CA ALA A 146 0.49 6.53 -29.70
C ALA A 146 1.48 6.97 -30.79
N LYS A 147 1.56 6.27 -31.94
CA LYS A 147 2.49 6.53 -33.04
C LYS A 147 3.97 6.47 -32.65
N ILE A 148 4.30 5.78 -31.56
CA ILE A 148 5.68 5.58 -31.09
C ILE A 148 6.27 4.40 -31.87
N ASN A 149 7.24 4.68 -32.73
CA ASN A 149 7.81 3.72 -33.69
C ASN A 149 9.24 3.29 -33.34
N TYR A 150 9.41 2.69 -32.16
CA TYR A 150 10.68 2.07 -31.78
C TYR A 150 10.71 0.59 -32.22
N THR A 151 11.65 0.24 -33.12
CA THR A 151 11.70 -1.08 -33.78
C THR A 151 12.84 -1.97 -33.32
N LEU A 152 13.72 -1.49 -32.44
CA LEU A 152 14.84 -2.29 -31.94
C LEU A 152 14.33 -3.40 -31.03
N HIS A 153 14.68 -4.64 -31.38
CA HIS A 153 14.28 -5.80 -30.61
C HIS A 153 15.16 -5.91 -29.35
N PRO A 154 14.57 -5.87 -28.14
CA PRO A 154 15.37 -5.88 -26.93
C PRO A 154 16.05 -7.21 -26.66
N GLY A 155 15.69 -8.34 -27.28
CA GLY A 155 16.31 -9.65 -27.00
C GLY A 155 16.04 -10.22 -25.60
N LEU A 156 15.74 -9.37 -24.61
CA LEU A 156 15.35 -9.73 -23.24
C LEU A 156 14.30 -8.73 -22.73
N ARG A 157 13.26 -9.25 -22.06
CA ARG A 157 12.21 -8.45 -21.44
C ARG A 157 12.09 -8.79 -19.96
N VAL A 158 12.16 -7.77 -19.12
CA VAL A 158 11.96 -7.82 -17.67
C VAL A 158 10.69 -7.05 -17.36
N GLU A 159 9.77 -7.65 -16.60
CA GLU A 159 8.53 -7.00 -16.18
C GLU A 159 8.60 -6.71 -14.69
N LEU A 160 8.43 -5.44 -14.30
CA LEU A 160 8.27 -5.07 -12.91
C LEU A 160 6.82 -5.28 -12.49
N ARG A 161 6.65 -6.12 -11.48
CA ARG A 161 5.34 -6.43 -10.89
C ARG A 161 5.13 -5.59 -9.63
N PRO A 162 3.86 -5.37 -9.23
CA PRO A 162 3.60 -4.82 -7.92
C PRO A 162 4.28 -5.66 -6.85
N ILE A 163 4.88 -5.00 -5.85
CA ILE A 163 5.57 -5.70 -4.78
C ILE A 163 4.55 -6.38 -3.85
N ASN A 164 4.91 -7.52 -3.29
CA ASN A 164 4.04 -8.24 -2.36
C ASN A 164 3.99 -7.58 -0.97
N TYR A 165 3.16 -8.14 -0.09
CA TYR A 165 3.00 -7.64 1.28
C TYR A 165 4.32 -7.61 2.06
N ALA A 166 5.13 -8.67 1.99
CA ALA A 166 6.39 -8.75 2.72
C ALA A 166 7.40 -7.69 2.26
N ALA A 167 7.51 -7.48 0.94
CA ALA A 167 8.32 -6.41 0.35
C ALA A 167 7.80 -5.02 0.73
N THR A 168 6.47 -4.86 0.88
CA THR A 168 5.85 -3.62 1.36
C THR A 168 6.24 -3.32 2.81
N VAL A 169 6.24 -4.31 3.70
CA VAL A 169 6.71 -4.15 5.10
C VAL A 169 8.12 -3.58 5.11
N LEU A 170 9.03 -4.20 4.35
CA LEU A 170 10.43 -3.81 4.32
C LEU A 170 10.63 -2.41 3.73
N LEU A 171 9.90 -2.08 2.67
CA LEU A 171 9.94 -0.74 2.05
C LEU A 171 9.45 0.35 3.00
N VAL A 172 8.32 0.12 3.67
CA VAL A 172 7.74 1.09 4.61
C VAL A 172 8.63 1.26 5.84
N GLN A 173 9.17 0.17 6.39
CA GLN A 173 10.11 0.22 7.51
C GLN A 173 11.38 1.01 7.16
N GLU A 174 11.95 0.77 5.97
CA GLU A 174 13.11 1.52 5.49
C GLU A 174 12.78 3.01 5.28
N SER A 175 11.62 3.33 4.71
CA SER A 175 11.19 4.71 4.48
C SER A 175 10.91 5.48 5.77
N LEU A 176 10.37 4.80 6.80
CA LEU A 176 9.97 5.43 8.06
C LEU A 176 11.08 5.41 9.13
N GLY A 177 12.16 4.65 8.94
CA GLY A 177 13.26 4.54 9.90
C GLY A 177 12.90 3.85 11.23
N GLY A 178 11.79 3.12 11.28
CA GLY A 178 11.28 2.43 12.46
C GLY A 178 10.24 1.38 12.10
N ALA A 179 9.90 0.48 13.03
CA ALA A 179 8.99 -0.63 12.74
C ALA A 179 7.53 -0.15 12.63
N PRO A 180 6.86 -0.27 11.48
CA PRO A 180 5.46 0.11 11.37
C PRO A 180 4.52 -0.90 12.03
N SER A 181 3.40 -0.42 12.58
CA SER A 181 2.33 -1.30 13.04
C SER A 181 1.71 -2.08 11.86
N LEU A 182 1.12 -3.23 12.17
CA LEU A 182 0.42 -4.07 11.19
C LEU A 182 -0.71 -3.29 10.48
N GLU A 183 -1.37 -2.40 11.21
CA GLU A 183 -2.43 -1.54 10.69
C GLU A 183 -1.93 -0.64 9.55
N ILE A 184 -0.79 0.04 9.76
CA ILE A 184 -0.16 0.91 8.75
C ILE A 184 0.16 0.10 7.49
N ILE A 185 0.84 -1.04 7.64
CA ILE A 185 1.22 -1.88 6.50
C ILE A 185 -0.01 -2.37 5.74
N SER A 186 -1.03 -2.86 6.45
CA SER A 186 -2.27 -3.33 5.82
C SER A 186 -2.94 -2.22 5.02
N GLN A 187 -3.07 -1.00 5.58
CA GLN A 187 -3.66 0.13 4.89
C GLN A 187 -2.87 0.53 3.64
N ILE A 188 -1.54 0.63 3.77
CA ILE A 188 -0.66 0.98 2.64
C ILE A 188 -0.75 -0.06 1.54
N TYR A 189 -0.68 -1.36 1.87
CA TYR A 189 -0.72 -2.42 0.88
C TYR A 189 -2.06 -2.48 0.15
N THR A 190 -3.17 -2.43 0.89
CA THR A 190 -4.52 -2.39 0.34
C THR A 190 -4.71 -1.23 -0.63
N LYS A 191 -4.29 0.00 -0.25
CA LYS A 191 -4.50 1.19 -1.08
C LYS A 191 -3.56 1.24 -2.28
N SER A 192 -2.30 0.85 -2.09
CA SER A 192 -1.30 0.92 -3.16
C SER A 192 -1.40 -0.22 -4.17
N GLY A 193 -1.95 -1.37 -3.78
CA GLY A 193 -1.92 -2.58 -4.60
C GLY A 193 -0.50 -3.03 -4.94
N GLY A 194 0.50 -2.69 -4.10
CA GLY A 194 1.90 -3.03 -4.33
C GLY A 194 2.67 -2.05 -5.23
N ILE A 195 2.09 -0.90 -5.61
CA ILE A 195 2.81 0.11 -6.41
C ILE A 195 3.81 0.87 -5.51
N THR A 196 5.11 0.63 -5.73
CA THR A 196 6.23 1.19 -4.95
C THR A 196 6.14 2.69 -4.71
N GLY A 197 5.89 3.48 -5.77
CA GLY A 197 5.79 4.94 -5.69
C GLY A 197 4.65 5.39 -4.78
N LEU A 198 3.49 4.75 -4.88
CA LEU A 198 2.33 5.05 -4.03
C LEU A 198 2.53 4.57 -2.59
N ILE A 199 3.23 3.45 -2.37
CA ILE A 199 3.63 3.01 -1.02
C ILE A 199 4.46 4.09 -0.32
N LEU A 200 5.43 4.66 -1.04
CA LEU A 200 6.27 5.74 -0.53
C LEU A 200 5.49 7.04 -0.35
N ALA A 201 4.57 7.37 -1.25
CA ALA A 201 3.72 8.56 -1.11
C ALA A 201 2.79 8.46 0.10
N LEU A 202 2.15 7.30 0.32
CA LEU A 202 1.27 7.04 1.47
C LEU A 202 2.04 7.07 2.79
N SER A 203 3.17 6.36 2.87
CA SER A 203 3.98 6.31 4.10
C SER A 203 4.58 7.67 4.46
N ASN A 204 5.26 8.33 3.52
CA ASN A 204 5.86 9.64 3.77
C ASN A 204 4.81 10.73 3.97
N GLY A 205 3.72 10.68 3.22
CA GLY A 205 2.61 11.62 3.34
C GLY A 205 1.92 11.50 4.70
N ALA A 206 1.66 10.28 5.17
CA ALA A 206 1.12 10.05 6.51
C ALA A 206 2.04 10.52 7.62
N ARG A 207 3.36 10.35 7.48
CA ARG A 207 4.35 10.89 8.43
C ARG A 207 4.35 12.42 8.44
N LEU A 208 4.39 13.05 7.26
CA LEU A 208 4.42 14.51 7.12
C LEU A 208 3.12 15.18 7.59
N ALA A 209 1.98 14.52 7.40
CA ALA A 209 0.68 14.99 7.86
C ALA A 209 0.35 14.55 9.31
N GLU A 210 1.34 14.00 10.06
CA GLU A 210 1.19 13.52 11.43
C GLU A 210 0.03 12.51 11.65
N LEU A 211 -0.35 11.76 10.61
CA LEU A 211 -1.38 10.71 10.67
C LEU A 211 -0.89 9.43 11.35
N ILE A 212 0.44 9.30 11.45
CA ILE A 212 1.13 8.25 12.19
C ILE A 212 2.11 8.89 13.17
N THR A 213 2.37 8.23 14.29
CA THR A 213 3.31 8.70 15.32
C THR A 213 4.31 7.62 15.67
N LEU A 214 5.53 8.01 16.04
CA LEU A 214 6.58 7.10 16.48
C LEU A 214 6.61 7.05 18.01
N SER A 215 6.29 5.89 18.58
CA SER A 215 6.38 5.63 20.02
C SER A 215 7.17 4.36 20.27
N ASN A 216 8.18 4.42 21.14
CA ASN A 216 9.03 3.27 21.50
C ASN A 216 9.63 2.54 20.28
N GLY A 217 10.07 3.31 19.27
CA GLY A 217 10.66 2.76 18.04
C GLY A 217 9.65 2.10 17.07
N ARG A 218 8.35 2.17 17.38
CA ARG A 218 7.26 1.65 16.56
C ARG A 218 6.35 2.76 16.06
N TRP A 219 6.02 2.74 14.77
CA TRP A 219 5.03 3.64 14.20
C TRP A 219 3.62 3.11 14.42
N SER A 220 2.70 3.95 14.89
CA SER A 220 1.28 3.61 15.09
C SER A 220 0.37 4.65 14.42
N MET A 221 -0.86 4.24 14.12
CA MET A 221 -1.89 5.15 13.57
C MET A 221 -2.31 6.17 14.62
N ARG A 222 -2.40 7.43 14.21
CA ARG A 222 -3.06 8.52 14.96
C ARG A 222 -4.43 8.84 14.37
N ALA A 223 -4.53 8.82 13.04
CA ALA A 223 -5.78 9.05 12.31
C ALA A 223 -6.45 7.74 11.89
N SER A 224 -7.69 7.83 11.40
CA SER A 224 -8.46 6.67 10.91
C SER A 224 -8.02 6.21 9.50
N ASN A 225 -7.28 7.05 8.77
CA ASN A 225 -6.78 6.73 7.44
C ASN A 225 -5.37 7.33 7.20
N LEU A 226 -4.74 6.90 6.10
CA LEU A 226 -3.41 7.38 5.66
C LEU A 226 -3.49 8.39 4.50
N TRP A 227 -4.66 9.01 4.28
CA TRP A 227 -4.86 9.93 3.18
C TRP A 227 -4.18 11.26 3.46
N SER A 228 -3.36 11.74 2.53
CA SER A 228 -2.60 12.97 2.69
C SER A 228 -2.44 13.68 1.35
N PRO A 229 -2.15 15.00 1.34
CA PRO A 229 -1.93 15.74 0.10
C PRO A 229 -0.83 15.15 -0.79
N LEU A 230 0.17 14.48 -0.20
CA LEU A 230 1.24 13.83 -0.98
C LEU A 230 0.73 12.59 -1.73
N ALA A 231 -0.16 11.81 -1.12
CA ALA A 231 -0.77 10.65 -1.78
C ALA A 231 -1.70 11.08 -2.92
N GLU A 232 -2.43 12.17 -2.71
CA GLU A 232 -3.31 12.79 -3.71
C GLU A 232 -2.51 13.32 -4.91
N ALA A 233 -1.50 14.15 -4.65
CA ALA A 233 -0.61 14.69 -5.70
C ALA A 233 0.10 13.57 -6.49
N TRP A 234 0.42 12.44 -5.85
CA TRP A 234 0.97 11.28 -6.54
C TRP A 234 -0.03 10.68 -7.53
N LEU A 235 -1.30 10.53 -7.13
CA LEU A 235 -2.36 9.99 -7.98
C LEU A 235 -2.67 10.92 -9.15
N GLU A 236 -2.77 12.23 -8.90
CA GLU A 236 -2.94 13.25 -9.94
C GLU A 236 -1.80 13.21 -10.97
N SER A 237 -0.56 13.11 -10.49
CA SER A 237 0.61 12.98 -11.35
C SER A 237 0.58 11.67 -12.15
N ALA A 238 0.16 10.56 -11.52
CA ALA A 238 0.01 9.29 -12.22
C ALA A 238 -1.04 9.38 -13.34
N MET A 239 -2.15 10.08 -13.11
CA MET A 239 -3.26 10.27 -14.04
C MET A 239 -3.02 11.37 -15.10
N THR A 240 -1.93 12.14 -15.01
CA THR A 240 -1.61 13.20 -15.98
C THR A 240 -1.62 12.74 -17.45
N PRO A 241 -1.20 11.50 -17.81
CA PRO A 241 -1.25 11.03 -19.20
C PRO A 241 -2.65 10.68 -19.72
N LEU A 242 -3.69 10.76 -18.88
CA LEU A 242 -5.07 10.45 -19.24
C LEU A 242 -5.72 11.64 -19.96
N GLY A 243 -6.51 11.35 -20.99
CA GLY A 243 -7.43 12.33 -21.54
C GLY A 243 -8.67 12.47 -20.67
N LEU A 244 -9.52 13.44 -21.01
CA LEU A 244 -10.75 13.73 -20.27
C LEU A 244 -11.70 12.52 -20.22
N ASN A 245 -11.91 11.85 -21.36
CA ASN A 245 -12.79 10.69 -21.45
C ASN A 245 -12.31 9.51 -20.60
N GLU A 246 -10.99 9.31 -20.53
CA GLU A 246 -10.39 8.27 -19.70
C GLU A 246 -10.53 8.58 -18.21
N LEU A 247 -10.41 9.86 -17.83
CA LEU A 247 -10.59 10.31 -16.45
C LEU A 247 -12.05 10.16 -16.00
N GLU A 248 -13.01 10.62 -16.80
CA GLU A 248 -14.45 10.45 -16.57
C GLU A 248 -14.81 8.97 -16.42
N ALA A 249 -14.26 8.11 -17.27
CA ALA A 249 -14.48 6.67 -17.18
C ALA A 249 -13.93 6.06 -15.88
N LEU A 250 -12.81 6.56 -15.34
CA LEU A 250 -12.30 6.10 -14.04
C LEU A 250 -13.20 6.55 -12.89
N GLU A 251 -13.70 7.78 -12.94
CA GLU A 251 -14.63 8.33 -11.96
C GLU A 251 -15.94 7.53 -11.95
N ASP A 252 -16.53 7.28 -13.12
CA ASP A 252 -17.74 6.46 -13.28
C ASP A 252 -17.55 5.04 -12.73
N LEU A 253 -16.41 4.41 -13.02
CA LEU A 253 -16.07 3.09 -12.51
C LEU A 253 -15.88 3.10 -10.99
N ALA A 254 -15.28 4.14 -10.42
CA ALA A 254 -15.13 4.29 -8.97
C ALA A 254 -16.50 4.45 -8.28
N PHE A 255 -17.38 5.25 -8.85
CA PHE A 255 -18.72 5.51 -8.33
C PHE A 255 -19.63 4.27 -8.42
N ALA A 256 -19.62 3.57 -9.55
CA ALA A 256 -20.36 2.31 -9.72
C ALA A 256 -19.92 1.27 -8.69
N HIS A 257 -18.61 1.19 -8.40
CA HIS A 257 -18.10 0.28 -7.39
C HIS A 257 -18.63 0.59 -5.98
N ARG A 258 -18.62 1.87 -5.59
CA ARG A 258 -19.07 2.31 -4.27
C ARG A 258 -20.57 2.10 -4.05
N SER A 259 -21.37 2.41 -5.07
CA SER A 259 -22.84 2.37 -4.94
C SER A 259 -23.42 0.96 -4.94
N GLY A 260 -22.61 -0.07 -5.26
CA GLY A 260 -23.08 -1.45 -5.43
C GLY A 260 -24.06 -1.64 -6.58
N LYS A 261 -24.40 -0.55 -7.29
CA LYS A 261 -25.21 -0.58 -8.51
C LYS A 261 -24.28 -0.97 -9.66
N LYS A 262 -24.74 -1.86 -10.54
CA LYS A 262 -24.07 -2.02 -11.85
C LYS A 262 -24.01 -0.63 -12.49
N ALA A 263 -22.81 -0.21 -12.92
CA ALA A 263 -22.64 1.04 -13.66
C ALA A 263 -23.75 1.12 -14.72
N CYS A 264 -24.57 2.16 -14.69
CA CYS A 264 -25.73 2.27 -15.58
C CYS A 264 -25.33 2.22 -17.07
N ALA A 265 -24.05 2.46 -17.38
CA ALA A 265 -23.39 2.01 -18.60
C ALA A 265 -21.90 1.73 -18.30
N LEU A 266 -21.34 0.67 -18.89
CA LEU A 266 -19.89 0.48 -18.90
C LEU A 266 -19.27 1.48 -19.88
N PRO A 267 -18.09 2.07 -19.57
CA PRO A 267 -17.38 2.90 -20.54
C PRO A 267 -17.14 2.15 -21.87
N PRO A 268 -17.08 2.86 -23.01
CA PRO A 268 -16.78 2.26 -24.30
C PRO A 268 -15.54 1.36 -24.26
N LEU A 269 -15.60 0.20 -24.94
CA LEU A 269 -14.52 -0.78 -24.96
C LEU A 269 -13.13 -0.19 -25.37
N PRO A 270 -13.03 0.77 -26.31
CA PRO A 270 -11.75 1.41 -26.61
C PRO A 270 -11.12 2.11 -25.39
N ILE A 271 -11.92 2.82 -24.59
CA ILE A 271 -11.47 3.51 -23.37
C ILE A 271 -11.01 2.49 -22.32
N LEU A 272 -11.78 1.41 -22.10
CA LEU A 272 -11.39 0.35 -21.17
C LEU A 272 -10.07 -0.33 -21.57
N ARG A 273 -9.85 -0.57 -22.87
CA ARG A 273 -8.59 -1.11 -23.39
C ARG A 273 -7.43 -0.16 -23.15
N GLN A 274 -7.65 1.14 -23.33
CA GLN A 274 -6.63 2.17 -23.12
C GLN A 274 -6.27 2.29 -21.63
N LEU A 275 -7.26 2.36 -20.75
CA LEU A 275 -7.06 2.37 -19.29
C LEU A 275 -6.30 1.12 -18.82
N LYS A 276 -6.66 -0.07 -19.33
CA LYS A 276 -5.91 -1.30 -19.07
C LYS A 276 -4.46 -1.21 -19.56
N ALA A 277 -4.25 -0.68 -20.77
CA ALA A 277 -2.91 -0.56 -21.35
C ALA A 277 -2.02 0.46 -20.63
N MET A 278 -2.62 1.45 -19.96
CA MET A 278 -1.93 2.43 -19.11
C MET A 278 -1.78 1.96 -17.66
N GLY A 279 -2.36 0.80 -17.30
CA GLY A 279 -2.22 0.20 -15.98
C GLY A 279 -3.23 0.69 -14.94
N PHE A 280 -4.29 1.40 -15.36
CA PHE A 280 -5.33 1.91 -14.47
C PHE A 280 -6.48 0.93 -14.22
N LEU A 281 -6.54 -0.14 -15.01
CA LEU A 281 -7.64 -1.08 -15.01
C LEU A 281 -7.12 -2.52 -14.97
N THR A 282 -7.64 -3.29 -14.03
CA THR A 282 -7.50 -4.75 -13.98
C THR A 282 -8.83 -5.37 -14.37
N VAL A 283 -8.77 -6.44 -15.17
CA VAL A 283 -9.96 -7.18 -15.63
C VAL A 283 -9.96 -8.55 -14.95
N TYR A 284 -11.07 -8.86 -14.28
CA TYR A 284 -11.32 -10.12 -13.59
C TYR A 284 -12.45 -10.87 -14.30
N GLY A 285 -12.48 -12.20 -14.16
CA GLY A 285 -13.62 -13.03 -14.55
C GLY A 285 -13.31 -14.09 -15.62
N MET A 286 -14.14 -15.14 -15.61
CA MET A 286 -14.19 -16.21 -16.61
C MET A 286 -15.33 -15.96 -17.61
N ARG A 287 -15.02 -16.08 -18.91
CA ARG A 287 -15.83 -16.18 -20.15
C ARG A 287 -17.17 -15.41 -20.31
N GLU A 288 -17.98 -15.18 -19.29
CA GLU A 288 -19.34 -14.61 -19.42
C GLU A 288 -19.59 -13.34 -18.59
N THR A 289 -18.80 -13.06 -17.55
CA THR A 289 -18.89 -11.79 -16.79
C THR A 289 -17.50 -11.22 -16.50
N ALA A 290 -17.07 -10.23 -17.29
CA ALA A 290 -15.87 -9.46 -17.00
C ALA A 290 -16.18 -8.42 -15.92
N ALA A 291 -15.50 -8.52 -14.78
CA ALA A 291 -15.49 -7.49 -13.75
C ALA A 291 -14.25 -6.60 -13.94
N TYR A 292 -14.40 -5.31 -13.66
CA TYR A 292 -13.32 -4.33 -13.82
C TYR A 292 -12.98 -3.76 -12.45
N GLY A 293 -11.69 -3.70 -12.11
CA GLY A 293 -11.21 -3.02 -10.91
C GLY A 293 -10.17 -1.96 -11.22
N LEU A 294 -10.17 -0.90 -10.42
CA LEU A 294 -9.23 0.20 -10.55
C LEU A 294 -7.87 -0.17 -9.96
N GLN A 295 -6.82 0.28 -10.62
CA GLN A 295 -5.44 0.13 -10.17
C GLN A 295 -4.74 1.50 -10.19
N PRO A 296 -4.16 1.97 -9.09
CA PRO A 296 -4.21 1.37 -7.75
C PRO A 296 -5.60 1.45 -7.11
N PRO A 297 -5.91 0.59 -6.12
CA PRO A 297 -7.15 0.65 -5.35
C PRO A 297 -7.42 2.00 -4.67
N ALA A 298 -6.38 2.78 -4.37
CA ALA A 298 -6.50 4.14 -3.84
C ALA A 298 -7.36 5.07 -4.72
N LEU A 299 -7.53 4.78 -6.00
CA LEU A 299 -8.40 5.55 -6.89
C LEU A 299 -9.87 5.53 -6.44
N TYR A 300 -10.33 4.45 -5.81
CA TYR A 300 -11.69 4.39 -5.25
C TYR A 300 -11.92 5.43 -4.15
N ASP A 301 -10.88 5.69 -3.35
CA ASP A 301 -10.94 6.69 -2.29
C ASP A 301 -10.78 8.10 -2.88
N TYR A 302 -9.83 8.28 -3.79
CA TYR A 302 -9.59 9.55 -4.50
C TYR A 302 -10.86 10.11 -5.14
N PHE A 303 -11.45 9.36 -6.08
CA PHE A 303 -12.67 9.81 -6.77
C PHE A 303 -13.83 9.94 -5.82
N GLY A 304 -13.82 9.19 -4.73
CA GLY A 304 -14.88 9.23 -3.78
C GLY A 304 -14.81 10.36 -2.75
N SER A 305 -13.65 10.98 -2.54
CA SER A 305 -13.52 12.25 -1.81
C SER A 305 -13.82 13.44 -2.71
N THR A 306 -13.33 13.43 -3.95
CA THR A 306 -13.50 14.54 -4.91
C THR A 306 -14.91 14.60 -5.50
N ALA A 307 -15.49 13.48 -5.91
CA ALA A 307 -16.87 13.44 -6.41
C ALA A 307 -17.90 13.80 -5.31
N GLY A 308 -17.54 13.65 -4.04
CA GLY A 308 -18.34 14.13 -2.91
C GLY A 308 -18.49 15.65 -2.88
N GLU A 309 -17.53 16.40 -3.41
CA GLU A 309 -17.60 17.87 -3.51
C GLU A 309 -18.41 18.30 -4.74
N SER A 310 -18.17 17.68 -5.89
CA SER A 310 -18.94 17.94 -7.12
C SER A 310 -20.42 17.57 -6.95
N ALA A 311 -20.72 16.41 -6.35
CA ALA A 311 -22.09 15.99 -6.07
C ALA A 311 -22.77 16.82 -4.96
N ARG A 312 -22.04 17.38 -3.99
CA ARG A 312 -22.58 18.30 -2.97
C ARG A 312 -22.99 19.64 -3.57
N ILE A 313 -22.31 20.10 -4.60
CA ILE A 313 -22.69 21.32 -5.33
C ILE A 313 -23.94 21.08 -6.18
N GLU A 314 -24.08 19.89 -6.77
CA GLU A 314 -25.23 19.59 -7.63
C GLU A 314 -26.47 19.05 -6.91
N LYS A 315 -26.32 18.34 -5.78
CA LYS A 315 -27.42 17.66 -5.07
C LYS A 315 -27.16 17.63 -3.56
N GLY A 316 -27.83 18.50 -2.81
CA GLY A 316 -27.72 18.60 -1.36
C GLY A 316 -28.27 17.39 -0.57
N GLU A 317 -27.59 16.23 -0.62
CA GLU A 317 -27.91 15.06 0.19
C GLU A 317 -26.68 14.38 0.83
N PRO A 318 -26.84 13.73 2.00
CA PRO A 318 -25.73 13.11 2.74
C PRO A 318 -25.36 11.71 2.22
N VAL A 319 -24.05 11.42 2.21
CA VAL A 319 -23.46 10.14 1.76
C VAL A 319 -23.36 9.15 2.92
N SER A 320 -23.78 7.90 2.69
CA SER A 320 -23.56 6.75 3.56
C SER A 320 -22.47 5.83 2.97
N PRO A 321 -21.55 5.22 3.75
CA PRO A 321 -20.49 4.38 3.20
C PRO A 321 -20.86 2.89 3.21
N ALA A 322 -20.65 2.21 2.08
CA ALA A 322 -20.03 0.87 1.94
C ALA A 322 -20.57 0.09 0.72
N GLY A 323 -19.65 -0.39 -0.13
CA GLY A 323 -19.93 -1.33 -1.22
C GLY A 323 -18.72 -2.24 -1.46
N ALA A 324 -18.96 -3.54 -1.56
CA ALA A 324 -17.97 -4.61 -1.46
C ALA A 324 -17.09 -4.83 -2.71
N LEU A 325 -15.82 -5.19 -2.50
CA LEU A 325 -14.83 -5.56 -3.51
C LEU A 325 -14.86 -7.07 -3.83
N GLY A 326 -14.85 -7.43 -5.11
CA GLY A 326 -14.75 -8.80 -5.62
C GLY A 326 -13.37 -9.12 -6.23
N ALA A 327 -12.83 -10.28 -5.83
CA ALA A 327 -11.82 -11.15 -6.47
C ALA A 327 -10.55 -10.52 -7.10
N PHE A 328 -9.61 -10.16 -6.23
CA PHE A 328 -8.17 -9.99 -6.51
C PHE A 328 -7.37 -11.30 -6.27
N ASP A 329 -6.06 -11.26 -6.52
CA ASP A 329 -5.06 -12.27 -6.10
C ASP A 329 -5.40 -12.86 -4.72
N SER A 330 -5.31 -14.19 -4.54
CA SER A 330 -6.01 -14.89 -3.45
C SER A 330 -5.69 -14.34 -2.06
N VAL A 331 -4.47 -13.81 -1.86
CA VAL A 331 -4.05 -13.18 -0.62
C VAL A 331 -4.57 -11.75 -0.50
N PHE A 332 -4.49 -10.92 -1.56
CA PHE A 332 -5.02 -9.55 -1.53
C PHE A 332 -6.54 -9.54 -1.35
N SER A 333 -7.26 -10.39 -2.09
CA SER A 333 -8.72 -10.53 -1.94
C SER A 333 -9.10 -11.07 -0.58
N SER A 334 -8.36 -12.03 -0.04
CA SER A 334 -8.63 -12.54 1.31
C SER A 334 -8.38 -11.48 2.38
N VAL A 335 -7.26 -10.75 2.31
CA VAL A 335 -6.95 -9.67 3.24
C VAL A 335 -8.00 -8.55 3.14
N GLN A 336 -8.39 -8.17 1.92
CA GLN A 336 -9.38 -7.13 1.70
C GLN A 336 -10.80 -7.56 2.11
N ALA A 337 -11.21 -8.78 1.78
CA ALA A 337 -12.51 -9.32 2.17
C ALA A 337 -12.59 -9.50 3.69
N HIS A 338 -11.53 -10.02 4.31
CA HIS A 338 -11.42 -10.10 5.76
C HIS A 338 -11.51 -8.71 6.38
N ARG A 339 -10.75 -7.73 5.88
CA ARG A 339 -10.80 -6.34 6.35
C ARG A 339 -12.18 -5.71 6.18
N ASN A 340 -12.81 -5.86 5.03
CA ASN A 340 -14.16 -5.34 4.77
C ASN A 340 -15.22 -6.00 5.67
N ASN A 341 -15.07 -7.29 5.96
CA ASN A 341 -15.96 -8.01 6.88
C ASN A 341 -15.74 -7.57 8.32
N MET A 342 -14.48 -7.40 8.74
CA MET A 342 -14.13 -6.89 10.06
C MET A 342 -14.57 -5.44 10.24
N GLN A 343 -14.43 -4.58 9.23
CA GLN A 343 -14.93 -3.20 9.26
C GLN A 343 -16.46 -3.15 9.32
N ARG A 344 -17.16 -4.00 8.55
CA ARG A 344 -18.62 -4.08 8.62
C ARG A 344 -19.11 -4.58 9.98
N ALA A 345 -18.46 -5.60 10.54
CA ALA A 345 -18.76 -6.10 11.88
C ALA A 345 -18.48 -5.03 12.94
N ALA A 346 -17.36 -4.32 12.83
CA ALA A 346 -16.98 -3.25 13.75
C ALA A 346 -17.97 -2.09 13.69
N LEU A 347 -18.40 -1.66 12.50
CA LEU A 347 -19.37 -0.57 12.35
C LEU A 347 -20.77 -0.97 12.85
N ALA A 348 -21.21 -2.20 12.59
CA ALA A 348 -22.49 -2.70 13.11
C ALA A 348 -22.50 -2.71 14.65
N THR A 349 -21.48 -3.33 15.26
CA THR A 349 -21.34 -3.40 16.72
C THR A 349 -21.10 -2.03 17.37
N GLN A 350 -20.38 -1.13 16.69
CA GLN A 350 -20.21 0.26 17.13
C GLN A 350 -21.55 1.00 17.19
N LEU A 351 -22.39 0.90 16.15
CA LEU A 351 -23.68 1.57 16.12
C LEU A 351 -24.63 1.03 17.20
N ASP A 352 -24.60 -0.27 17.45
CA ASP A 352 -25.39 -0.88 18.51
C ASP A 352 -24.94 -0.40 19.90
N TRP A 353 -23.62 -0.37 20.15
CA TRP A 353 -23.06 0.16 21.39
C TRP A 353 -23.30 1.67 21.57
N GLN A 354 -23.21 2.48 20.51
CA GLN A 354 -23.49 3.92 20.58
C GLN A 354 -24.96 4.24 20.87
N ARG A 355 -25.89 3.37 20.46
CA ARG A 355 -27.31 3.50 20.79
C ARG A 355 -27.58 3.14 22.25
N GLU A 356 -26.88 2.13 22.75
CA GLU A 356 -27.07 1.58 24.09
C GLU A 356 -25.72 1.12 24.67
N PRO A 357 -25.00 1.99 25.42
CA PRO A 357 -23.63 1.71 25.86
C PRO A 357 -23.61 0.80 27.09
N THR A 358 -24.13 -0.42 26.95
CA THR A 358 -24.12 -1.45 27.99
C THR A 358 -22.89 -2.33 27.92
N VAL A 359 -22.57 -3.01 29.02
CA VAL A 359 -21.44 -3.97 29.08
C VAL A 359 -21.54 -5.05 28.00
N THR A 360 -22.73 -5.61 27.77
CA THR A 360 -22.95 -6.62 26.71
C THR A 360 -22.53 -6.11 25.33
N ARG A 361 -23.02 -4.93 24.96
CA ARG A 361 -22.73 -4.32 23.64
C ARG A 361 -21.28 -3.90 23.53
N ALA A 362 -20.69 -3.45 24.63
CA ALA A 362 -19.28 -3.11 24.68
C ALA A 362 -18.39 -4.36 24.51
N LEU A 363 -18.72 -5.48 25.16
CA LEU A 363 -17.99 -6.76 25.00
C LEU A 363 -18.06 -7.27 23.56
N ASP A 364 -19.24 -7.22 22.92
CA ASP A 364 -19.40 -7.56 21.50
C ASP A 364 -18.50 -6.70 20.61
N TYR A 365 -18.52 -5.38 20.84
CA TYR A 365 -17.74 -4.43 20.06
C TYR A 365 -16.22 -4.61 20.29
N LEU A 366 -15.78 -4.68 21.55
CA LEU A 366 -14.40 -4.94 21.95
C LEU A 366 -13.90 -6.27 21.38
N GLY A 367 -14.74 -7.31 21.36
CA GLY A 367 -14.45 -8.61 20.78
C GLY A 367 -14.13 -8.55 19.28
N VAL A 368 -14.78 -7.64 18.53
CA VAL A 368 -14.44 -7.34 17.13
C VAL A 368 -13.19 -6.48 17.04
N LEU A 369 -13.08 -5.45 17.88
CA LEU A 369 -11.95 -4.50 17.88
C LEU A 369 -10.62 -5.18 18.16
N MET A 370 -10.56 -6.14 19.09
CA MET A 370 -9.31 -6.85 19.44
C MET A 370 -8.88 -7.88 18.41
N ARG A 371 -9.81 -8.37 17.58
CA ARG A 371 -9.49 -9.23 16.43
C ARG A 371 -9.05 -8.41 15.20
N SER A 372 -9.27 -7.10 15.23
CA SER A 372 -8.88 -6.15 14.19
C SER A 372 -7.63 -5.38 14.62
N PRO A 373 -6.71 -5.03 13.70
CA PRO A 373 -5.69 -4.03 13.98
C PRO A 373 -6.37 -2.66 14.05
N THR A 374 -6.95 -2.33 15.21
CA THR A 374 -7.62 -1.05 15.48
C THR A 374 -6.78 -0.20 16.41
N SER A 375 -7.01 1.11 16.38
CA SER A 375 -6.30 2.07 17.20
C SER A 375 -6.65 1.93 18.69
N ASP A 376 -5.62 1.90 19.53
CA ASP A 376 -5.73 1.79 21.00
C ASP A 376 -6.64 2.87 21.62
N HIS A 377 -6.78 4.02 20.96
CA HIS A 377 -7.65 5.10 21.43
C HIS A 377 -9.15 4.73 21.35
N VAL A 378 -9.57 3.95 20.35
CA VAL A 378 -10.98 3.53 20.22
C VAL A 378 -11.32 2.54 21.32
N ILE A 379 -10.45 1.54 21.53
CA ILE A 379 -10.62 0.55 22.58
C ILE A 379 -10.67 1.24 23.96
N ARG A 380 -9.77 2.20 24.21
CA ARG A 380 -9.81 3.03 25.41
C ARG A 380 -11.13 3.78 25.57
N GLY A 381 -11.61 4.44 24.51
CA GLY A 381 -12.86 5.19 24.54
C GLY A 381 -14.06 4.31 24.88
N VAL A 382 -14.11 3.07 24.38
CA VAL A 382 -15.16 2.11 24.73
C VAL A 382 -15.08 1.73 26.22
N PHE A 383 -13.86 1.53 26.75
CA PHE A 383 -13.66 1.28 28.18
C PHE A 383 -14.09 2.46 29.07
N GLU A 384 -13.80 3.68 28.65
CA GLU A 384 -14.11 4.89 29.43
C GLU A 384 -15.60 5.28 29.39
N GLN A 385 -16.32 4.90 28.32
CA GLN A 385 -17.71 5.33 28.10
C GLN A 385 -18.76 4.29 28.50
N THR A 386 -18.36 3.06 28.80
CA THR A 386 -19.30 2.00 29.22
C THR A 386 -19.31 1.90 30.75
N GLN A 387 -20.50 2.00 31.34
CA GLN A 387 -20.68 1.91 32.79
C GLN A 387 -20.83 0.45 33.22
N LEU A 388 -20.02 0.01 34.19
CA LEU A 388 -19.99 -1.39 34.65
C LEU A 388 -21.33 -1.82 35.26
N GLU A 389 -22.08 -0.88 35.84
CA GLU A 389 -23.40 -1.10 36.46
C GLU A 389 -24.47 -1.54 35.45
N THR A 390 -24.19 -1.44 34.16
CA THR A 390 -25.10 -1.87 33.08
C THR A 390 -24.97 -3.35 32.73
N ALA A 391 -24.08 -4.10 33.39
CA ALA A 391 -23.96 -5.54 33.22
C ALA A 391 -25.23 -6.27 33.66
N VAL A 392 -25.61 -7.30 32.90
CA VAL A 392 -26.77 -8.16 33.19
C VAL A 392 -26.51 -9.01 34.43
N ASP A 393 -25.27 -9.48 34.59
CA ASP A 393 -24.84 -10.27 35.74
C ASP A 393 -23.36 -10.06 36.09
N ALA A 394 -22.94 -10.68 37.19
CA ALA A 394 -21.58 -10.57 37.71
C ALA A 394 -20.53 -11.23 36.80
N ALA A 395 -20.91 -12.25 36.02
CA ALA A 395 -19.99 -12.92 35.12
C ALA A 395 -19.64 -12.00 33.93
N GLU A 396 -20.64 -11.33 33.39
CA GLU A 396 -20.47 -10.34 32.33
C GLU A 396 -19.64 -9.13 32.79
N ALA A 397 -19.92 -8.60 33.98
CA ALA A 397 -19.12 -7.53 34.57
C ALA A 397 -17.66 -7.96 34.79
N PHE A 398 -17.43 -9.22 35.19
CA PHE A 398 -16.09 -9.77 35.33
C PHE A 398 -15.36 -9.88 33.99
N ASP A 399 -16.01 -10.43 32.96
CA ASP A 399 -15.42 -10.57 31.62
C ASP A 399 -14.97 -9.22 31.07
N TYR A 400 -15.77 -8.18 31.30
CA TYR A 400 -15.45 -6.81 30.88
C TYR A 400 -14.23 -6.24 31.60
N GLU A 401 -14.17 -6.32 32.92
CA GLU A 401 -13.04 -5.80 33.70
C GLU A 401 -11.76 -6.61 33.48
N PHE A 402 -11.88 -7.94 33.38
CA PHE A 402 -10.76 -8.80 33.04
C PHE A 402 -10.18 -8.43 31.67
N LEU A 403 -11.06 -8.14 30.69
CA LEU A 403 -10.62 -7.73 29.37
C LEU A 403 -9.93 -6.35 29.37
N ARG A 404 -10.46 -5.41 30.14
CA ARG A 404 -9.88 -4.08 30.33
C ARG A 404 -8.48 -4.16 30.94
N MET A 405 -8.30 -4.98 31.97
CA MET A 405 -7.02 -5.21 32.63
C MET A 405 -5.99 -5.83 31.68
N THR A 406 -6.35 -6.90 30.97
CA THR A 406 -5.45 -7.60 30.03
C THR A 406 -5.03 -6.72 28.86
N TRP A 407 -5.96 -5.91 28.32
CA TRP A 407 -5.65 -4.92 27.30
C TRP A 407 -4.69 -3.84 27.83
N ALA A 408 -4.95 -3.28 29.02
CA ALA A 408 -4.11 -2.24 29.62
C ALA A 408 -2.65 -2.71 29.82
N GLN A 409 -2.45 -3.96 30.23
CA GLN A 409 -1.11 -4.57 30.36
C GLN A 409 -0.41 -4.70 28.99
N THR A 410 -1.15 -5.08 27.96
CA THR A 410 -0.60 -5.25 26.60
C THR A 410 -0.14 -3.93 26.00
N VAL A 411 -0.87 -2.83 26.24
CA VAL A 411 -0.56 -1.51 25.70
C VAL A 411 0.60 -0.82 26.43
N ARG A 412 0.75 -1.02 27.75
CA ARG A 412 1.78 -0.34 28.54
C ARG A 412 3.17 -0.97 28.47
N TYR A 413 3.31 -2.19 27.95
CA TYR A 413 4.55 -2.98 28.03
C TYR A 413 5.13 -3.09 29.46
N GLU A 414 4.30 -2.86 30.48
CA GLU A 414 4.68 -3.00 31.87
C GLU A 414 4.55 -4.47 32.24
N CYS A 415 5.64 -5.05 32.76
CA CYS A 415 5.64 -6.41 33.31
C CYS A 415 4.52 -6.49 34.38
N PRO A 416 3.72 -7.56 34.46
CA PRO A 416 2.55 -7.64 35.33
C PRO A 416 2.94 -7.39 36.79
N SER A 417 2.78 -6.14 37.23
CA SER A 417 2.89 -5.74 38.62
C SER A 417 1.50 -5.90 39.23
N VAL A 418 1.34 -6.98 39.99
CA VAL A 418 0.11 -7.37 40.70
C VAL A 418 -0.11 -6.51 41.93
N ALA A 419 -0.28 -5.19 41.73
CA ALA A 419 -1.13 -4.47 42.66
C ALA A 419 -2.56 -4.86 42.31
N ALA A 420 -3.06 -5.94 42.89
CA ALA A 420 -4.41 -6.51 42.73
C ALA A 420 -5.53 -5.60 43.25
N GLU A 421 -5.28 -4.29 43.32
CA GLU A 421 -6.20 -3.25 43.77
C GLU A 421 -6.11 -2.06 42.81
N GLY A 422 -6.14 -2.35 41.51
CA GLY A 422 -6.47 -1.31 40.55
C GLY A 422 -7.86 -0.74 40.88
N PRO A 423 -8.09 0.57 40.75
CA PRO A 423 -9.37 1.20 41.09
C PRO A 423 -10.57 0.54 40.38
N ASP A 424 -10.32 -0.06 39.22
CA ASP A 424 -11.35 -0.72 38.41
C ASP A 424 -11.82 -2.07 39.02
N LEU A 425 -10.92 -2.90 39.55
CA LEU A 425 -11.28 -4.15 40.22
C LEU A 425 -11.95 -3.89 41.58
N ALA A 426 -11.51 -2.84 42.27
CA ALA A 426 -12.18 -2.39 43.50
C ALA A 426 -13.64 -1.97 43.23
N ASN A 427 -13.90 -1.34 42.08
CA ASN A 427 -15.26 -0.99 41.67
C ASN A 427 -16.12 -2.25 41.44
N PHE A 428 -15.60 -3.24 40.69
CA PHE A 428 -16.28 -4.53 40.49
C PHE A 428 -16.60 -5.23 41.83
N LEU A 429 -15.63 -5.34 42.73
CA LEU A 429 -15.80 -5.98 44.03
C LEU A 429 -16.78 -5.23 44.95
N SER A 430 -16.93 -3.92 44.78
CA SER A 430 -17.92 -3.12 45.50
C SER A 430 -19.36 -3.43 45.06
N LEU A 431 -19.55 -3.76 43.78
CA LEU A 431 -20.84 -4.12 43.19
C LEU A 431 -21.18 -5.60 43.40
N TYR A 432 -20.17 -6.48 43.41
CA TYR A 432 -20.32 -7.94 43.47
C TYR A 432 -19.45 -8.57 44.57
N THR A 433 -19.74 -8.24 45.83
CA THR A 433 -18.93 -8.65 46.99
C THR A 433 -18.78 -10.17 47.14
N GLU A 434 -19.76 -10.94 46.68
CA GLU A 434 -19.75 -12.40 46.70
C GLU A 434 -18.65 -13.02 45.81
N TRP A 435 -18.10 -12.26 44.85
CA TRP A 435 -17.01 -12.71 43.99
C TRP A 435 -15.61 -12.51 44.59
N THR A 436 -15.50 -11.83 45.73
CA THR A 436 -14.20 -11.50 46.36
C THR A 436 -13.34 -12.75 46.57
N GLU A 437 -13.91 -13.81 47.13
CA GLU A 437 -13.18 -15.04 47.43
C GLU A 437 -12.81 -15.81 46.15
N THR A 438 -13.72 -15.85 45.17
CA THR A 438 -13.50 -16.49 43.87
C THR A 438 -12.35 -15.82 43.11
N LEU A 439 -12.34 -14.49 43.04
CA LEU A 439 -11.28 -13.74 42.38
C LEU A 439 -9.95 -13.87 43.09
N ARG A 440 -9.95 -13.88 44.42
CA ARG A 440 -8.75 -14.13 45.22
C ARG A 440 -8.12 -15.49 44.88
N ILE A 441 -8.94 -16.54 44.78
CA ILE A 441 -8.50 -17.87 44.37
C ILE A 441 -8.00 -17.89 42.92
N PHE A 442 -8.72 -17.25 42.00
CA PHE A 442 -8.34 -17.15 40.60
C PHE A 442 -6.99 -16.44 40.39
N PHE A 443 -6.75 -15.34 41.08
CA PHE A 443 -5.46 -14.65 41.04
C PHE A 443 -4.34 -15.46 41.71
N GLU A 444 -4.61 -16.14 42.83
CA GLU A 444 -3.64 -17.08 43.44
C GLU A 444 -3.25 -18.19 42.44
N LEU A 445 -4.20 -18.74 41.68
CA LEU A 445 -3.96 -19.75 40.65
C LEU A 445 -3.09 -19.25 39.50
N ILE A 446 -3.38 -18.06 38.98
CA ILE A 446 -2.62 -17.47 37.86
C ILE A 446 -1.18 -17.12 38.29
N MET A 447 -1.01 -16.64 39.53
CA MET A 447 0.26 -16.08 39.97
C MET A 447 1.20 -17.08 40.64
N VAL A 448 0.66 -17.98 41.46
CA VAL A 448 1.46 -18.91 42.27
C VAL A 448 1.40 -20.33 41.71
N GLY A 449 0.44 -20.61 40.81
CA GLY A 449 0.19 -21.92 40.24
C GLY A 449 -0.84 -22.74 41.06
N PRO A 450 -1.16 -23.97 40.64
CA PRO A 450 -2.28 -24.74 41.18
C PRO A 450 -2.07 -25.30 42.60
N GLN A 451 -0.81 -25.56 42.99
CA GLN A 451 -0.47 -26.25 44.25
C GLN A 451 -1.00 -25.58 45.53
N PRO A 452 -0.78 -24.28 45.77
CA PRO A 452 -1.22 -23.61 47.02
C PRO A 452 -2.73 -23.56 47.19
N VAL A 453 -3.47 -23.47 46.07
CA VAL A 453 -4.93 -23.48 46.07
C VAL A 453 -5.44 -24.88 46.40
N THR A 454 -4.79 -25.91 45.85
CA THR A 454 -5.11 -27.32 46.13
C THR A 454 -4.90 -27.64 47.62
N ASP A 455 -3.77 -27.22 48.20
CA ASP A 455 -3.44 -27.40 49.62
C ASP A 455 -4.44 -26.72 50.57
N ARG A 456 -5.12 -25.67 50.10
CA ARG A 456 -6.14 -24.94 50.87
C ARG A 456 -7.48 -25.65 50.83
N PHE A 457 -7.89 -26.12 49.66
CA PHE A 457 -9.12 -26.93 49.53
C PHE A 457 -9.00 -28.25 50.29
N GLU A 458 -7.84 -28.91 50.23
CA GLU A 458 -7.56 -30.13 51.01
C GLU A 458 -7.60 -29.88 52.53
N ARG A 459 -7.15 -28.72 53.01
CA ARG A 459 -7.26 -28.34 54.44
C ARG A 459 -8.69 -28.04 54.89
N VAL A 460 -9.57 -27.61 53.99
CA VAL A 460 -10.98 -27.36 54.29
C VAL A 460 -11.78 -28.67 54.29
N THR A 461 -11.48 -29.59 53.35
CA THR A 461 -12.17 -30.89 53.25
C THR A 461 -11.64 -31.94 54.24
N SER A 462 -10.42 -31.80 54.76
CA SER A 462 -9.84 -32.70 55.78
C SER A 462 -10.24 -32.37 57.22
N ARG A 463 -11.13 -31.40 57.46
CA ARG A 463 -11.73 -31.22 58.80
C ARG A 463 -12.71 -32.37 59.07
N PRO A 464 -12.46 -33.23 60.08
CA PRO A 464 -13.36 -34.34 60.38
C PRO A 464 -14.75 -33.82 60.77
N SER A 465 -15.77 -34.32 60.07
CA SER A 465 -17.17 -34.12 60.42
C SER A 465 -17.39 -34.48 61.89
N ARG A 466 -17.84 -33.52 62.70
CA ARG A 466 -18.28 -33.74 64.09
C ARG A 466 -19.60 -34.55 64.20
N TYR A 467 -20.08 -35.15 63.11
CA TYR A 467 -21.23 -36.07 63.10
C TYR A 467 -20.77 -37.52 62.90
N GLN A 468 -20.00 -38.05 63.85
CA GLN A 468 -19.91 -39.48 64.11
C GLN A 468 -20.02 -39.69 65.62
N GLY A 469 -21.24 -39.90 66.09
CA GLY A 469 -21.52 -40.16 67.49
C GLY A 469 -23.00 -40.04 67.82
N LEU A 470 -23.83 -40.91 67.26
CA LEU A 470 -25.15 -41.30 67.79
C LEU A 470 -25.68 -42.50 66.99
N ILE A 471 -25.12 -43.69 67.27
CA ILE A 471 -25.82 -44.97 67.16
C ILE A 471 -25.41 -45.79 68.40
N CYS A 472 -26.28 -45.78 69.41
CA CYS A 472 -26.64 -46.92 70.24
C CYS A 472 -28.16 -46.94 70.29
#